data_AF-A0AAD9RWK1-F1
#
_entry.id   AF-A0AAD9RWK1-F1
#
_cell.length_a   1.000
_cell.length_b   1.000
_cell.length_c   1.000
_cell.angle_alpha   90.00
_cell.angle_beta   90.00
_cell.angle_gamma   90.00
#
_symmetry.space_group_name_H-M   'P 1'
#
loop_
_entity.id
_entity.type
_entity.pdbx_description
1 polymer ?
#
loop_
_entity_poly.entity_id
_entity_poly.type
_entity_poly.pdbx_seq_one_letter_code
_entity_poly.pdbx_strand_id
1 'polypeptide(L)'
;MQTLTLIDIRNIVSRGDRLEIKIVERVKTSAINRAQPLLILPFFKEDPLICPAITITDYIERTKELRGMENRLLVSVKKPHKAVSAETLSHWIKKTLQDSGINVSYFKAYVHH
;
A
#
# COMPACT_ATOMS: atom_id res chain seq x y z
N MET A 1 8.77 3.00 5.87
CA MET A 1 7.50 2.49 5.33
C MET A 1 7.54 2.45 3.80
N GLN A 2 8.39 1.60 3.23
CA GLN A 2 8.74 1.65 1.79
C GLN A 2 7.97 0.63 0.95
N THR A 3 7.52 -0.50 1.52
CA THR A 3 6.96 -1.61 0.74
C THR A 3 5.62 -1.27 0.06
N LEU A 4 4.73 -0.55 0.75
CA LEU A 4 3.39 -0.22 0.24
C LEU A 4 3.43 0.73 -0.97
N THR A 5 4.43 1.63 -1.03
CA THR A 5 4.61 2.51 -2.20
C THR A 5 5.16 1.78 -3.43
N LEU A 6 5.72 0.58 -3.26
CA LEU A 6 6.30 -0.20 -4.34
C LEU A 6 5.28 -1.16 -4.99
N ILE A 7 4.06 -1.29 -4.44
CA ILE A 7 3.04 -2.15 -5.01
C ILE A 7 2.63 -1.63 -6.38
N ASP A 8 2.73 -2.50 -7.38
CA ASP A 8 2.27 -2.28 -8.74
C ASP A 8 0.97 -3.06 -8.95
N ILE A 9 -0.09 -2.39 -9.40
CA ILE A 9 -1.42 -2.98 -9.58
C ILE A 9 -1.40 -4.14 -10.59
N ARG A 10 -0.48 -4.13 -11.55
CA ARG A 10 -0.33 -5.20 -12.56
C ARG A 10 0.19 -6.50 -11.97
N ASN A 11 0.79 -6.42 -10.78
CA ASN A 11 1.32 -7.57 -10.04
C ASN A 11 0.37 -8.06 -8.95
N ILE A 12 -0.87 -7.54 -8.90
CA ILE A 12 -1.93 -7.98 -8.02
C ILE A 12 -2.77 -9.00 -8.77
N VAL A 13 -2.91 -10.18 -8.19
CA VAL A 13 -3.70 -11.27 -8.77
C VAL A 13 -4.78 -11.70 -7.79
N SER A 14 -6.02 -11.63 -8.23
CA SER A 14 -7.15 -12.14 -7.45
C SER A 14 -7.29 -13.65 -7.62
N ARG A 15 -7.47 -14.34 -6.49
CA ARG A 15 -7.88 -15.74 -6.37
C ARG A 15 -9.25 -15.77 -5.70
N GLY A 16 -9.95 -16.90 -5.78
CA GLY A 16 -11.29 -17.03 -5.22
C GLY A 16 -11.41 -16.69 -3.73
N ASP A 17 -10.33 -16.84 -2.96
CA ASP A 17 -10.28 -16.65 -1.51
C ASP A 17 -9.24 -15.62 -1.03
N ARG A 18 -8.42 -15.05 -1.92
CA ARG A 18 -7.33 -14.12 -1.55
C ARG A 18 -6.88 -13.22 -2.70
N LEU A 19 -6.19 -12.14 -2.37
CA LEU A 19 -5.29 -11.44 -3.27
C LEU A 19 -3.85 -11.89 -3.06
N GLU A 20 -3.12 -12.03 -4.16
CA GLU A 20 -1.69 -12.31 -4.21
C GLU A 20 -0.97 -11.11 -4.86
N ILE A 21 -0.04 -10.49 -4.15
CA ILE A 21 0.67 -9.29 -4.60
C ILE A 21 2.16 -9.58 -4.67
N LYS A 22 2.72 -9.56 -5.88
CA LYS A 22 4.16 -9.72 -6.10
C LYS A 22 4.86 -8.37 -6.04
N ILE A 23 5.77 -8.20 -5.09
CA ILE A 23 6.56 -6.97 -4.98
C ILE A 23 7.91 -7.22 -5.68
N VAL A 24 7.99 -6.79 -6.94
CA VAL A 24 9.11 -7.08 -7.85
C VAL A 24 10.28 -6.10 -7.64
N GLU A 25 10.02 -4.90 -7.14
CA GLU A 25 11.07 -3.90 -6.97
C GLU A 25 12.06 -4.26 -5.86
N ARG A 26 13.34 -4.08 -6.18
CA ARG A 26 14.48 -4.28 -5.29
C ARG A 26 14.33 -3.40 -4.04
N VAL A 27 13.72 -3.93 -3.00
CA VAL A 27 14.10 -3.53 -1.64
C VAL A 27 15.60 -3.83 -1.55
N LYS A 28 16.42 -2.86 -1.10
CA LYS A 28 17.91 -2.86 -1.11
C LYS A 28 18.60 -4.11 -0.49
N THR A 29 17.86 -5.12 -0.09
CA THR A 29 18.32 -6.39 0.50
C THR A 29 18.10 -7.62 -0.40
N SER A 30 17.67 -7.47 -1.65
CA SER A 30 17.51 -8.60 -2.57
C SER A 30 18.88 -9.11 -3.08
N ALA A 31 19.48 -10.02 -2.33
CA ALA A 31 20.55 -10.89 -2.84
C ALA A 31 19.98 -11.80 -3.94
N ILE A 32 20.84 -12.19 -4.89
CA ILE A 32 20.52 -12.89 -6.16
C ILE A 32 19.74 -14.23 -6.00
N ASN A 33 19.52 -14.73 -4.78
CA ASN A 33 18.87 -16.02 -4.51
C ASN A 33 17.74 -16.00 -3.46
N ARG A 34 17.14 -14.85 -3.12
CA ARG A 34 15.97 -14.82 -2.22
C ARG A 34 14.64 -14.68 -2.95
N ALA A 35 13.67 -15.50 -2.57
CA ALA A 35 12.28 -15.44 -3.03
C ALA A 35 11.75 -14.00 -2.91
N GLN A 36 11.15 -13.50 -3.99
CA GLN A 36 10.50 -12.19 -3.97
C GLN A 36 9.39 -12.19 -2.91
N PRO A 37 9.21 -11.11 -2.14
CA PRO A 37 8.12 -11.04 -1.18
C PRO A 37 6.77 -11.10 -1.90
N LEU A 38 6.05 -12.21 -1.65
CA LEU A 38 4.66 -12.40 -2.04
C LEU A 38 3.78 -12.03 -0.84
N LEU A 39 3.01 -10.96 -0.98
CA LEU A 39 2.02 -10.57 0.02
C LEU A 39 0.69 -11.26 -0.31
N ILE A 40 0.18 -12.05 0.64
CA ILE A 40 -1.09 -12.76 0.53
C ILE A 40 -2.11 -12.09 1.45
N LEU A 41 -3.22 -11.65 0.89
CA LEU A 41 -4.32 -11.00 1.62
C LEU A 41 -5.60 -11.82 1.43
N PRO A 42 -6.01 -12.65 2.40
CA PRO A 42 -7.28 -13.37 2.31
C PRO A 42 -8.46 -12.41 2.31
N PHE A 43 -9.55 -12.80 1.65
CA PHE A 43 -10.82 -12.10 1.80
C PHE A 43 -11.40 -12.40 3.19
N PHE A 44 -11.51 -11.36 4.01
CA PHE A 44 -12.18 -11.42 5.30
C PHE A 44 -13.66 -11.17 5.08
N LYS A 45 -14.44 -12.25 5.02
CA LYS A 45 -15.86 -12.22 4.61
C LYS A 45 -16.78 -11.91 5.78
N GLU A 46 -16.29 -12.12 7.00
CA GLU A 46 -17.00 -11.93 8.26
C GLU A 46 -17.27 -10.45 8.51
N ASP A 47 -16.30 -9.58 8.16
CA ASP A 47 -16.47 -8.13 8.21
C ASP A 47 -15.78 -7.46 7.00
N PRO A 48 -16.54 -7.17 5.93
CA PRO A 48 -16.01 -6.51 4.75
C PRO A 48 -15.42 -5.12 5.01
N LEU A 49 -15.84 -4.42 6.07
CA LEU A 49 -15.40 -3.04 6.36
C LEU A 49 -13.94 -2.97 6.80
N ILE A 50 -13.41 -4.06 7.34
CA ILE A 50 -12.01 -4.14 7.77
C ILE A 50 -11.14 -4.95 6.79
N CYS A 51 -11.71 -5.45 5.69
CA CYS A 51 -11.02 -6.34 4.77
C CYS A 51 -10.05 -5.58 3.84
N PRO A 52 -8.72 -5.80 3.94
CA PRO A 52 -7.75 -5.11 3.09
C PRO A 52 -7.86 -5.56 1.63
N ALA A 53 -8.22 -6.83 1.38
CA ALA A 53 -8.37 -7.36 0.03
C ALA A 53 -9.51 -6.67 -0.72
N ILE A 54 -10.70 -6.57 -0.09
CA ILE A 54 -11.85 -5.83 -0.65
C ILE A 54 -11.46 -4.36 -0.85
N THR A 55 -10.83 -3.75 0.15
CA THR A 55 -10.41 -2.34 0.10
C THR A 55 -9.49 -2.07 -1.09
N ILE A 56 -8.50 -2.94 -1.36
CA ILE A 56 -7.58 -2.79 -2.49
C ILE A 56 -8.33 -2.91 -3.82
N THR A 57 -9.20 -3.90 -3.97
CA THR A 57 -9.99 -4.09 -5.20
C THR A 57 -10.88 -2.89 -5.47
N ASP A 58 -11.64 -2.44 -4.47
CA ASP A 58 -12.52 -1.28 -4.57
C ASP A 58 -11.75 0.01 -4.88
N TYR A 59 -10.59 0.19 -4.24
CA TYR A 59 -9.76 1.37 -4.45
C TYR A 59 -9.22 1.43 -5.89
N ILE A 60 -8.76 0.29 -6.44
CA ILE A 60 -8.26 0.23 -7.83
C ILE A 60 -9.38 0.61 -8.81
N GLU A 61 -10.58 0.04 -8.63
CA GLU A 61 -11.72 0.34 -9.49
C GLU A 61 -12.11 1.83 -9.43
N ARG A 62 -12.25 2.39 -8.22
CA ARG A 62 -12.62 3.80 -8.02
C ARG A 62 -11.61 4.79 -8.57
N THR A 63 -10.34 4.38 -8.70
CA THR A 63 -9.25 5.24 -9.16
C THR A 63 -8.85 4.98 -10.60
N LYS A 64 -9.47 4.01 -11.28
CA LYS A 64 -9.13 3.57 -12.64
C LYS A 64 -9.03 4.73 -13.64
N GLU A 65 -10.05 5.58 -13.67
CA GLU A 65 -10.13 6.73 -14.59
C GLU A 65 -9.12 7.85 -14.27
N LEU A 66 -8.61 7.89 -13.03
CA LEU A 66 -7.64 8.91 -12.60
C LEU A 66 -6.20 8.56 -12.95
N ARG A 67 -5.90 7.26 -13.14
CA ARG A 67 -4.52 6.73 -13.18
C ARG A 67 -3.76 7.10 -14.46
N GLY A 68 -4.44 7.22 -15.60
CA GLY A 68 -3.75 7.35 -16.88
C GLY A 68 -2.74 6.22 -17.09
N MET A 69 -1.44 6.53 -17.04
CA MET A 69 -0.34 5.55 -17.15
C MET A 69 0.26 5.09 -15.80
N GLU A 70 -0.28 5.55 -14.67
CA GLU A 70 0.24 5.25 -13.34
C GLU A 70 -0.20 3.86 -12.86
N ASN A 71 0.77 3.03 -12.50
CA ASN A 71 0.55 1.65 -12.07
C ASN A 71 0.79 1.43 -10.58
N ARG A 72 1.30 2.43 -9.84
CA ARG A 72 1.41 2.32 -8.38
C ARG A 72 0.04 2.17 -7.75
N LEU A 73 -0.05 1.32 -6.72
CA LEU A 73 -1.30 1.11 -6.01
C LEU A 73 -1.88 2.46 -5.56
N LEU A 74 -1.13 3.26 -4.82
CA LEU A 74 -1.60 4.52 -4.27
C LEU A 74 -1.28 5.72 -5.17
N VAL A 75 -2.32 6.47 -5.53
CA VAL A 75 -2.22 7.66 -6.40
C VAL A 75 -2.66 8.93 -5.68
N SER A 76 -2.06 10.05 -6.05
CA SER A 76 -2.43 11.38 -5.58
C SER A 76 -3.81 11.80 -6.11
N VAL A 77 -4.65 12.32 -5.23
CA VAL A 77 -5.95 12.92 -5.60
C VAL A 77 -5.79 14.28 -6.29
N LYS A 78 -4.63 14.94 -6.11
CA LYS A 78 -4.29 16.19 -6.79
C LYS A 78 -3.67 15.91 -8.15
N LYS A 79 -4.09 16.66 -9.18
CA LYS A 79 -3.45 16.64 -10.50
C LYS A 79 -2.00 17.17 -10.40
N PRO A 80 -1.05 16.60 -11.16
CA PRO A 80 -1.18 15.36 -11.93
C PRO A 80 -1.29 14.14 -10.99
N HIS A 81 -2.21 13.22 -11.29
CA HIS A 81 -2.49 12.01 -10.48
C HIS A 81 -1.32 11.01 -10.58
N LYS A 82 -0.25 11.27 -9.83
CA LYS A 82 0.98 10.48 -9.78
C LYS A 82 1.02 9.58 -8.56
N ALA A 83 1.91 8.60 -8.56
CA ALA A 83 2.25 7.81 -7.38
C ALA A 83 2.54 8.69 -6.16
N VAL A 84 2.02 8.28 -5.00
CA VAL A 84 2.35 8.94 -3.73
C VAL A 84 3.76 8.56 -3.27
N SER A 85 4.47 9.52 -2.65
CA SER A 85 5.77 9.23 -2.06
C SER A 85 5.63 8.47 -0.73
N ALA A 86 6.73 7.84 -0.30
CA ALA A 86 6.78 7.19 1.02
C ALA A 86 6.56 8.18 2.18
N GLU A 87 6.96 9.43 2.00
CA GLU A 87 6.74 10.50 2.97
C GLU A 87 5.26 10.87 3.06
N THR A 88 4.59 11.11 1.92
CA THR A 88 3.15 11.39 1.88
C THR A 88 2.36 10.28 2.53
N LEU A 89 2.69 9.02 2.21
CA LEU A 89 2.05 7.87 2.81
C LEU A 89 2.29 7.78 4.33
N SER A 90 3.50 8.06 4.79
CA SER A 90 3.83 8.07 6.23
C SER A 90 3.02 9.14 6.97
N HIS A 91 2.86 10.32 6.36
CA HIS A 91 1.99 11.37 6.90
C HIS A 91 0.52 10.95 6.96
N TRP A 92 0.00 10.27 5.93
CA TRP A 92 -1.38 9.76 5.94
C TRP A 92 -1.58 8.73 7.05
N ILE A 93 -0.70 7.75 7.20
CA ILE A 93 -0.84 6.75 8.27
C ILE A 93 -0.78 7.41 9.65
N LYS A 94 0.17 8.33 9.86
CA LYS A 94 0.26 9.06 11.12
C LYS A 94 -1.02 9.83 11.41
N LYS A 95 -1.56 10.53 10.41
CA LYS A 95 -2.81 11.29 10.54
C LYS A 95 -4.00 10.37 10.82
N THR A 96 -4.15 9.25 10.12
CA THR A 96 -5.21 8.28 10.36
C THR A 96 -5.18 7.72 11.78
N LEU A 97 -3.99 7.42 12.31
CA LEU A 97 -3.83 6.99 13.70
C LEU A 97 -4.24 8.08 14.69
N GLN A 98 -3.84 9.33 14.45
CA GLN A 98 -4.24 10.48 15.28
C GLN A 98 -5.76 10.69 15.28
N ASP A 99 -6.37 10.66 14.10
CA ASP A 99 -7.81 10.83 13.92
C ASP A 99 -8.59 9.68 14.58
N SER A 100 -7.95 8.51 14.76
CA SER A 100 -8.48 7.36 15.50
C SER A 100 -8.22 7.42 17.01
N GLY A 101 -7.70 8.55 17.52
CA GLY A 101 -7.40 8.75 18.95
C GLY A 101 -6.10 8.11 19.44
N ILE A 102 -5.26 7.58 18.54
CA ILE A 102 -3.97 6.97 18.90
C ILE A 102 -2.91 8.06 19.05
N ASN A 103 -2.23 8.07 20.20
CA ASN A 103 -1.14 9.01 20.45
C ASN A 103 0.12 8.62 19.63
N VAL A 104 0.33 9.30 18.51
CA VAL A 104 1.48 9.06 17.62
C VAL A 104 2.78 9.76 18.04
N SER A 105 2.83 10.43 19.20
CA SER A 105 4.03 11.14 19.66
C SER A 105 5.20 10.21 19.99
N TYR A 106 4.91 8.92 20.21
CA TYR A 106 5.91 7.86 20.42
C TYR A 106 6.65 7.46 19.13
N PHE A 107 6.08 7.71 17.94
CA PHE A 107 6.70 7.36 16.66
C PHE A 107 7.68 8.44 16.13
N LYS A 108 8.28 9.24 17.02
CA LYS A 108 9.35 10.17 16.64
C LYS A 108 10.56 9.36 16.15
N ALA A 109 11.14 9.78 15.03
CA ALA A 109 12.44 9.27 14.61
C ALA A 109 13.43 9.50 15.76
N TYR A 110 14.22 8.48 16.10
CA TYR A 110 15.37 8.65 16.99
C TYR A 110 16.28 9.72 16.37
N VAL A 111 16.21 10.94 16.90
CA VAL A 111 17.23 11.96 16.65
C VAL A 111 18.42 11.51 17.49
N HIS A 112 19.42 10.90 16.84
CA HIS A 112 20.72 10.73 17.47
C HIS A 112 21.26 12.13 17.76
N HIS A 113 21.41 12.44 19.06
CA HIS A 113 22.24 13.53 19.54
C HIS A 113 23.72 13.20 19.34
#